data_AF-H5S9H7-F1
#
_entry.id   AF-H5S9H7-F1
#
_cell.length_a   1.000
_cell.length_b   1.000
_cell.length_c   1.000
_cell.angle_alpha   90.00
_cell.angle_beta   90.00
_cell.angle_gamma   90.00
#
_symmetry.space_group_name_H-M   'P 1'
#
loop_
_entity.id
_entity.type
_entity.pdbx_description
1 polymer ?
#
loop_
_entity_poly.entity_id
_entity_poly.type
_entity_poly.pdbx_seq_one_letter_code
_entity_poly.pdbx_strand_id
1 'polypeptide(L)' 'MQTLALLEALERLSPADRELLWKHDGEGYSLGELAQQLGVREDCLRQRLHRARKRLRKLLELE' A
#
# COMPACT_ATOMS: atom_id res chain seq x y z
N MET A 1 -12.10 -7.56 16.71
CA MET A 1 -10.96 -6.72 17.16
C MET A 1 -9.86 -6.57 16.12
N GLN A 2 -9.48 -7.60 15.35
CA GLN A 2 -8.41 -7.48 14.33
C GLN A 2 -8.68 -6.46 13.20
N THR A 3 -9.94 -6.26 12.81
CA THR A 3 -10.30 -5.33 11.72
C THR A 3 -10.09 -3.86 12.07
N LEU A 4 -10.29 -3.47 13.34
CA LEU A 4 -10.15 -2.07 13.77
C LEU A 4 -8.68 -1.62 13.73
N ALA A 5 -7.78 -2.46 14.25
CA ALA A 5 -6.34 -2.18 14.22
C ALA A 5 -5.79 -2.04 12.80
N LEU A 6 -6.31 -2.84 11.85
CA LEU A 6 -5.96 -2.71 10.43
C LEU A 6 -6.42 -1.38 9.85
N LEU A 7 -7.67 -0.98 10.12
CA LEU A 7 -8.22 0.29 9.62
C LEU A 7 -7.43 1.48 10.19
N GLU A 8 -7.17 1.50 11.50
CA GLU A 8 -6.37 2.53 12.15
C GLU A 8 -4.94 2.60 11.58
N ALA A 9 -4.31 1.44 11.34
CA ALA A 9 -2.98 1.39 10.74
C ALA A 9 -2.98 1.89 9.28
N LEU A 10 -4.01 1.58 8.49
CA LEU A 10 -4.17 2.10 7.13
C LEU A 10 -4.40 3.62 7.13
N GLU A 11 -5.15 4.17 8.08
CA GLU A 11 -5.37 5.62 8.22
C GLU A 11 -4.09 6.39 8.57
N ARG A 12 -3.13 5.73 9.24
CA ARG A 12 -1.82 6.33 9.55
C ARG A 12 -0.85 6.33 8.38
N LEU A 13 -1.17 5.65 7.27
CA LEU A 13 -0.40 5.74 6.03
C LEU A 13 -0.71 7.02 5.27
N SER A 14 0.22 7.47 4.42
CA SER A 14 -0.09 8.57 3.49
C SER A 14 -1.24 8.15 2.56
N PRO A 15 -2.11 9.08 2.13
CA PRO A 15 -3.26 8.75 1.28
C PRO A 15 -2.88 7.93 0.05
N ALA A 16 -1.77 8.29 -0.58
CA ALA A 16 -1.31 7.62 -1.79
C ALA A 16 -0.57 6.29 -1.54
N ASP A 17 -0.03 6.05 -0.33
CA ASP A 17 0.43 4.70 0.05
C ASP A 17 -0.75 3.77 0.36
N ARG A 18 -1.77 4.30 1.06
CA ARG A 18 -3.02 3.58 1.34
C ARG A 18 -3.75 3.21 0.06
N GLU A 19 -3.87 4.14 -0.88
CA GLU A 19 -4.50 3.89 -2.18
C GLU A 19 -3.74 2.85 -3.00
N LEU A 20 -2.40 2.92 -3.03
CA LEU A 20 -1.58 1.95 -3.74
C LEU A 20 -1.72 0.54 -3.15
N LEU A 21 -1.75 0.42 -1.82
CA LEU A 21 -2.02 -0.86 -1.14
C LEU A 21 -3.42 -1.38 -1.46
N TRP A 22 -4.44 -0.52 -1.39
CA TRP A 22 -5.81 -0.92 -1.67
C TRP A 22 -5.98 -1.42 -3.10
N LYS A 23 -5.48 -0.67 -4.09
CA LYS A 23 -5.56 -1.07 -5.50
C LYS A 23 -4.82 -2.37 -5.79
N HIS A 24 -3.62 -2.52 -5.23
CA HIS A 24 -2.81 -3.71 -5.52
C HIS A 24 -3.21 -4.94 -4.69
N ASP A 25 -3.22 -4.81 -3.35
CA ASP A 25 -3.46 -5.93 -2.44
C ASP A 25 -4.97 -6.19 -2.21
N GLY A 26 -5.84 -5.18 -2.38
CA GLY A 26 -7.29 -5.30 -2.20
C GLY A 26 -8.05 -5.56 -3.50
N GLU A 27 -7.79 -4.77 -4.55
CA GLU A 27 -8.48 -4.87 -5.84
C GLU A 27 -7.74 -5.77 -6.87
N GLY A 28 -6.48 -6.12 -6.61
CA GLY A 28 -5.70 -7.03 -7.47
C GLY A 28 -5.06 -6.39 -8.70
N TYR A 29 -4.98 -5.06 -8.79
CA TYR A 29 -4.31 -4.39 -9.90
C TYR A 29 -2.82 -4.73 -9.94
N SER A 30 -2.28 -4.99 -11.12
CA SER A 30 -0.85 -5.15 -11.30
C SER A 30 -0.11 -3.82 -11.15
N LEU A 31 1.16 -3.88 -10.76
CA LEU A 31 2.01 -2.67 -10.73
C LEU A 31 2.19 -2.06 -12.12
N GLY A 32 2.14 -2.88 -13.19
CA GLY A 32 2.22 -2.43 -14.57
C GLY A 32 1.03 -1.56 -14.99
N GLU A 33 -0.19 -2.01 -14.70
CA GLU A 33 -1.42 -1.25 -14.98
C GLU A 33 -1.44 0.08 -14.23
N LEU A 34 -1.08 0.05 -12.95
CA LEU A 34 -1.00 1.25 -12.11
C LEU A 34 0.09 2.21 -12.59
N ALA A 35 1.24 1.68 -13.01
CA ALA A 35 2.34 2.47 -13.55
C ALA A 35 1.94 3.20 -14.84
N GLN A 36 1.24 2.50 -15.74
CA GLN A 36 0.69 3.08 -16.96
C GLN A 36 -0.35 4.16 -16.65
N GLN A 37 -1.29 3.89 -15.74
CA GLN A 37 -2.34 4.83 -15.36
C GLN A 37 -1.79 6.11 -14.69
N LEU A 38 -0.75 5.96 -13.87
CA LEU A 38 -0.15 7.07 -13.12
C LEU A 38 0.99 7.78 -13.89
N GLY A 39 1.39 7.27 -15.06
CA GLY A 39 2.49 7.83 -15.84
C GLY A 39 3.85 7.72 -15.16
N VAL A 40 4.08 6.66 -14.37
CA VAL A 40 5.33 6.43 -13.63
C VAL A 40 5.96 5.10 -14.02
N ARG A 41 7.22 4.88 -13.62
CA ARG A 41 7.88 3.58 -13.81
C ARG A 41 7.36 2.56 -12.79
N GLU A 42 7.17 1.32 -13.23
CA GLU A 42 6.77 0.20 -12.36
C GLU A 42 7.72 0.05 -11.16
N ASP A 43 9.04 0.19 -11.37
CA ASP A 43 10.05 0.14 -10.31
C ASP A 43 9.78 1.13 -9.18
N CYS A 44 9.29 2.34 -9.51
CA CYS A 44 8.94 3.34 -8.51
C CYS A 44 7.77 2.88 -7.65
N LEU A 45 6.74 2.29 -8.27
CA LEU A 45 5.60 1.73 -7.54
C LEU A 45 5.99 0.52 -6.71
N ARG A 46 6.88 -0.35 -7.22
CA ARG A 46 7.43 -1.49 -6.47
C ARG A 46 8.14 -1.04 -5.20
N GLN A 47 9.02 -0.05 -5.30
CA GLN A 47 9.71 0.51 -4.13
C GLN A 47 8.73 1.17 -3.15
N ARG A 48 7.75 1.91 -3.68
CA ARG A 48 6.74 2.60 -2.87
C ARG A 48 5.87 1.61 -2.09
N LEU A 49 5.36 0.58 -2.78
CA LEU A 49 4.56 -0.49 -2.20
C LEU A 49 5.33 -1.26 -1.12
N HIS A 50 6.61 -1.57 -1.36
CA HIS A 50 7.46 -2.18 -0.34
C HIS A 50 7.56 -1.31 0.93
N ARG A 51 7.81 0.00 0.78
CA ARG A 51 7.87 0.93 1.92
C ARG A 51 6.52 1.05 2.63
N ALA A 52 5.42 1.08 1.88
CA ALA A 52 4.06 1.13 2.42
C ALA A 52 3.75 -0.11 3.27
N ARG A 53 4.05 -1.32 2.78
CA ARG A 53 3.90 -2.57 3.54
C ARG A 53 4.77 -2.62 4.79
N LYS A 54 6.02 -2.15 4.69
CA LYS A 54 6.92 -2.06 5.86
C LYS A 54 6.37 -1.11 6.94
N ARG A 55 5.82 0.04 6.53
CA ARG A 55 5.15 0.97 7.45
C ARG A 55 3.91 0.33 8.07
N LEU A 56 3.08 -0.33 7.28
CA LEU A 56 1.88 -1.01 7.75
C LEU A 56 2.20 -2.10 8.78
N ARG A 57 3.20 -2.95 8.52
CA ARG A 57 3.67 -3.97 9.49
C ARG A 57 4.12 -3.34 10.80
N LYS A 58 4.90 -2.25 10.74
CA LYS A 58 5.35 -1.53 11.93
C LYS A 58 4.19 -0.95 12.73
N LEU A 59 3.15 -0.46 12.06
CA LEU A 59 1.96 0.11 12.71
C LEU A 59 1.09 -0.96 13.36
N LEU A 60 1.13 -2.19 12.84
CA LEU A 60 0.41 -3.35 13.37
C LEU A 60 1.24 -4.17 14.36
N GLU A 61 2.46 -3.74 14.69
CA GLU A 61 3.39 -4.47 15.57
C GLU A 61 3.63 -5.91 15.10
N LEU A 62 3.55 -6.14 13.78
CA LEU A 62 3.81 -7.44 13.15
C LEU A 62 5.32 -7.59 12.90
N GLU A 63 6.00 -8.27 13.83
CA GLU A 63 7.41 -8.66 13.68
C GLU A 63 7.63 -9.59 12.47
#